data_AF-A0A1B9R363-F1
#
_entry.id   AF-A0A1B9R363-F1
#
_cell.length_a   1.000
_cell.length_b   1.000
_cell.length_c   1.000
_cell.angle_alpha   90.00
_cell.angle_beta   90.00
_cell.angle_gamma   90.00
#
_symmetry.space_group_name_H-M   'P 1'
#
loop_
_entity.id
_entity.type
_entity.pdbx_description
1 polymer ?
#
loop_
_entity_poly.entity_id
_entity_poly.type
_entity_poly.pdbx_seq_one_letter_code
_entity_poly.pdbx_strand_id
1 'polypeptide(L)'
;MNKKYIVLNSNTNRHSSKKNIRFEHEMIDKILILKGGEKSFSNWVKQACLERINREDLGGKSVRPPNSDAVCTASKANKDLVYSAKDLSAKGLFNQQIADTFNERGIKSPNGKVWNRRMISILLTQS
;
A
#
# COMPACT_ATOMS: atom_id res chain seq x y z
N MET A 1 40.70 8.26 8.21
CA MET A 1 39.58 9.02 8.80
C MET A 1 38.38 8.95 7.85
N ASN A 2 37.40 8.10 8.12
CA ASN A 2 36.23 7.93 7.25
C ASN A 2 35.17 8.99 7.56
N LYS A 3 34.94 9.94 6.63
CA LYS A 3 33.89 10.95 6.74
C LYS A 3 32.52 10.27 6.71
N LYS A 4 31.78 10.36 7.82
CA LYS A 4 30.38 9.91 7.90
C LYS A 4 29.47 11.01 7.36
N TYR A 5 28.80 10.76 6.23
CA TYR A 5 27.79 11.65 5.68
C TYR A 5 26.46 11.46 6.43
N ILE A 6 25.99 12.49 7.11
CA ILE A 6 24.67 12.50 7.76
C ILE A 6 23.66 12.98 6.71
N VAL A 7 22.90 12.05 6.14
CA VAL A 7 21.76 12.38 5.27
C VAL A 7 20.60 12.81 6.16
N LEU A 8 20.33 14.11 6.21
CA LEU A 8 19.16 14.66 6.91
C LEU A 8 17.90 14.35 6.10
N ASN A 9 16.90 13.75 6.76
CA ASN A 9 15.63 13.38 6.16
C ASN A 9 14.75 14.62 5.92
N SER A 10 14.57 14.97 4.65
CA SER A 10 13.83 16.14 4.16
C SER A 10 12.30 16.03 4.19
N ASN A 11 11.70 15.11 4.96
CA ASN A 11 10.24 14.99 5.02
C ASN A 11 9.61 16.28 5.60
N THR A 12 8.83 16.99 4.77
CA THR A 12 8.18 18.29 5.03
C THR A 12 6.78 18.19 5.64
N ASN A 13 6.27 17.00 5.95
CA ASN A 13 4.93 16.85 6.51
C ASN A 13 4.85 17.37 7.96
N ARG A 14 4.21 18.54 8.14
CA ARG A 14 4.03 19.25 9.42
C ARG A 14 3.03 18.60 10.39
N HIS A 15 2.23 17.62 9.95
CA HIS A 15 1.16 17.00 10.77
C HIS A 15 1.60 15.74 11.52
N SER A 16 2.85 15.29 11.34
CA SER A 16 3.39 14.11 12.02
C SER A 16 4.45 14.51 13.03
N SER A 17 4.22 14.19 14.30
CA SER A 17 5.24 14.31 15.35
C SER A 17 6.38 13.34 15.03
N LYS A 18 7.49 13.86 14.50
CA LYS A 18 8.68 13.05 14.17
C LYS A 18 9.23 12.42 15.45
N LYS A 19 9.00 11.12 15.65
CA LYS A 19 9.70 10.36 16.70
C LYS A 19 11.11 10.06 16.19
N ASN A 20 12.12 10.63 16.84
CA ASN A 20 13.52 10.38 16.52
C ASN A 20 13.96 9.03 17.11
N ILE A 21 13.50 7.95 16.50
CA ILE A 21 13.83 6.59 16.93
C ILE A 21 15.23 6.29 16.39
N ARG A 22 16.18 6.06 17.29
CA ARG A 22 17.54 5.64 16.97
C ARG A 22 17.66 4.16 17.24
N PHE A 23 18.21 3.42 16.28
CA PHE A 23 18.59 2.03 16.48
C PHE A 23 20.08 1.96 16.82
N GLU A 24 20.44 1.01 17.68
CA GLU A 24 21.85 0.72 17.97
C GLU A 24 22.57 0.27 16.70
N HIS A 25 23.85 0.63 16.58
CA HIS A 25 24.64 0.37 15.36
C HIS A 25 24.74 -1.13 15.07
N GLU A 26 24.94 -1.95 16.09
CA GLU A 26 24.99 -3.42 15.95
C GLU A 26 23.69 -4.01 15.38
N MET A 27 22.54 -3.40 15.71
CA MET A 27 21.26 -3.83 15.19
C MET A 27 21.13 -3.47 13.70
N ILE A 28 21.58 -2.26 13.33
CA ILE A 28 21.60 -1.82 11.93
C ILE A 28 22.50 -2.73 11.10
N ASP A 29 23.67 -3.10 11.60
CA ASP A 29 24.61 -3.98 10.90
C ASP A 29 24.01 -5.37 10.67
N LYS A 30 23.39 -5.95 11.70
CA LYS A 30 22.66 -7.24 11.57
C LYS A 30 21.55 -7.16 10.53
N ILE A 31 20.79 -6.06 10.52
CA ILE A 31 19.72 -5.82 9.53
C ILE A 31 20.30 -5.75 8.12
N LEU A 32 21.40 -5.02 7.92
CA LEU A 32 22.01 -4.85 6.61
C LEU A 32 22.57 -6.18 6.07
N ILE A 33 23.16 -7.00 6.94
CA ILE A 33 23.64 -8.35 6.61
C ILE A 33 22.46 -9.24 6.16
N LEU A 34 21.38 -9.28 6.95
CA LEU A 34 20.21 -10.12 6.66
C LEU A 34 19.43 -9.68 5.43
N LYS A 35 19.45 -8.37 5.13
CA LYS A 35 18.71 -7.79 4.01
C LYS A 35 19.25 -8.21 2.64
N GLY A 36 20.56 -8.34 2.52
CA GLY A 36 21.22 -8.43 1.22
C GLY A 36 21.15 -7.11 0.43
N GLY A 37 22.16 -6.86 -0.41
CA GLY A 37 22.37 -5.56 -1.06
C GLY A 37 21.28 -5.11 -2.03
N GLU A 38 20.51 -6.04 -2.61
CA GLU A 38 19.74 -5.75 -3.84
C GLU A 38 18.40 -5.02 -3.65
N LYS A 39 17.74 -5.15 -2.50
CA LYS A 39 16.39 -4.57 -2.30
C LYS A 39 16.43 -3.28 -1.47
N SER A 40 15.42 -2.42 -1.55
CA SER A 40 15.30 -1.30 -0.59
C SER A 40 14.88 -1.82 0.80
N PHE A 41 15.25 -1.12 1.89
CA PHE A 41 14.91 -1.55 3.26
C PHE A 41 13.40 -1.72 3.46
N SER A 42 12.61 -0.76 2.97
CA SER A 42 11.14 -0.83 3.03
C SER A 42 10.58 -2.06 2.30
N ASN A 43 11.13 -2.40 1.12
CA ASN A 43 10.69 -3.57 0.37
C ASN A 43 11.06 -4.88 1.08
N TRP A 44 12.28 -4.96 1.62
CA TRP A 44 12.74 -6.13 2.37
C TRP A 44 11.86 -6.39 3.62
N VAL A 45 11.55 -5.36 4.39
CA VAL A 45 10.66 -5.48 5.56
C VAL A 45 9.28 -5.98 5.15
N LYS A 46 8.69 -5.43 4.07
CA LYS A 46 7.39 -5.88 3.57
C LYS A 46 7.40 -7.36 3.18
N GLN A 47 8.44 -7.79 2.46
CA GLN A 47 8.59 -9.19 2.06
C GLN A 47 8.75 -10.11 3.28
N ALA A 48 9.62 -9.76 4.24
CA ALA A 48 9.80 -10.54 5.46
C ALA A 48 8.50 -10.67 6.28
N CYS A 49 7.69 -9.61 6.35
CA CYS A 49 6.37 -9.65 7.00
C CYS A 49 5.39 -10.57 6.26
N LEU A 50 5.35 -10.50 4.92
CA LEU A 50 4.49 -11.37 4.11
C LEU A 50 4.91 -12.84 4.22
N GLU A 51 6.20 -13.13 4.16
CA GLU A 51 6.75 -14.47 4.34
C GLU A 51 6.39 -15.05 5.72
N ARG A 52 6.40 -14.22 6.77
CA ARG A 52 5.98 -14.63 8.10
C ARG A 52 4.50 -15.00 8.15
N ILE A 53 3.62 -14.17 7.57
CA ILE A 53 2.18 -14.46 7.50
C ILE A 53 1.93 -15.77 6.75
N ASN A 54 2.58 -15.95 5.60
CA ASN A 54 2.44 -17.16 4.78
C ASN A 54 2.96 -18.41 5.51
N ARG A 55 3.96 -18.28 6.39
CA ARG A 55 4.45 -19.38 7.24
C ARG A 55 3.51 -19.69 8.39
N GLU A 56 2.90 -18.68 9.01
CA GLU A 56 1.93 -18.84 10.10
C GLU A 56 0.61 -19.49 9.62
N ASP A 57 0.20 -19.26 8.37
CA ASP A 57 -0.95 -19.95 7.75
C ASP A 57 -0.73 -21.46 7.53
N LEU A 58 0.53 -21.92 7.48
CA LEU A 58 0.89 -23.34 7.35
C LEU A 58 1.18 -24.03 8.70
N GLY A 59 1.22 -23.28 9.80
CA GLY A 59 1.56 -23.78 11.13
C GLY A 59 0.65 -23.17 12.19
N GLY A 60 -0.56 -23.73 12.32
CA GLY A 60 -1.68 -23.17 13.06
C GLY A 60 -1.40 -22.73 14.51
N LYS A 61 -1.10 -21.44 14.68
CA LYS A 61 -1.52 -20.63 15.83
C LYS A 61 -1.86 -19.22 15.34
N SER A 62 -3.12 -19.07 14.90
CA SER A 62 -3.71 -17.79 14.53
C SER A 62 -3.71 -16.85 15.74
N VAL A 63 -2.78 -15.91 15.80
CA VAL A 63 -2.95 -14.70 16.60
C VAL A 63 -3.58 -13.67 15.68
N ARG A 64 -4.91 -13.71 15.61
CA ARG A 64 -5.72 -12.74 14.86
C ARG A 64 -5.41 -11.34 15.40
N PRO A 65 -5.04 -10.35 14.57
CA PRO A 65 -4.99 -8.97 15.04
C PRO A 65 -6.40 -8.56 15.51
N PRO A 66 -6.54 -7.89 16.67
CA PRO A 66 -7.83 -7.43 17.17
C PRO A 66 -8.28 -6.23 16.34
N ASN A 67 -8.87 -6.50 15.17
CA ASN A 67 -9.73 -5.65 14.33
C ASN A 67 -9.71 -6.18 12.89
N SER A 68 -10.37 -7.31 12.63
CA SER A 68 -10.39 -7.95 11.30
C SER A 68 -11.75 -7.91 10.60
N ASP A 69 -12.70 -7.07 11.02
CA ASP A 69 -14.00 -6.98 10.35
C ASP A 69 -13.97 -6.07 9.09
N ALA A 70 -12.85 -5.38 8.83
CA ALA A 70 -12.71 -4.48 7.69
C ALA A 70 -12.01 -5.10 6.45
N VAL A 71 -11.44 -6.30 6.56
CA VAL A 71 -10.53 -6.83 5.52
C VAL A 71 -11.25 -7.67 4.44
N CYS A 72 -12.36 -8.34 4.78
CA CYS A 72 -13.11 -9.13 3.78
C CYS A 72 -13.96 -8.26 2.84
N THR A 73 -14.45 -7.11 3.28
CA THR A 73 -15.28 -6.20 2.47
C THR A 73 -14.47 -5.41 1.44
N ALA A 74 -13.24 -5.02 1.75
CA ALA A 74 -12.40 -4.21 0.86
C ALA A 74 -11.99 -4.96 -0.42
N SER A 75 -11.76 -6.27 -0.35
CA SER A 75 -11.38 -7.10 -1.52
C SER A 75 -12.55 -7.29 -2.49
N LYS A 76 -13.76 -7.51 -1.98
CA LYS A 76 -14.97 -7.66 -2.79
C LYS A 76 -15.39 -6.33 -3.42
N ALA A 77 -15.38 -5.25 -2.64
CA ALA A 77 -15.67 -3.90 -3.12
C ALA A 77 -14.73 -3.45 -4.26
N ASN A 78 -13.44 -3.79 -4.20
CA ASN A 78 -12.51 -3.47 -5.29
C ASN A 78 -12.81 -4.25 -6.58
N LYS A 79 -13.18 -5.54 -6.48
CA LYS A 79 -13.57 -6.33 -7.66
C LYS A 79 -14.83 -5.78 -8.34
N ASP A 80 -15.83 -5.41 -7.54
CA ASP A 80 -17.09 -4.84 -8.05
C ASP A 80 -16.86 -3.49 -8.75
N LEU A 81 -15.94 -2.67 -8.25
CA LEU A 81 -15.52 -1.42 -8.89
C LEU A 81 -14.81 -1.65 -10.22
N VAL A 82 -13.91 -2.63 -10.29
CA VAL A 82 -13.22 -3.00 -11.53
C VAL A 82 -14.22 -3.49 -12.57
N TYR A 83 -15.18 -4.33 -12.17
CA TYR A 83 -16.24 -4.81 -13.07
C TYR A 83 -17.11 -3.67 -13.59
N SER A 84 -17.54 -2.78 -12.70
CA SER A 84 -18.36 -1.62 -13.06
C SER A 84 -17.63 -0.67 -14.01
N ALA A 85 -16.34 -0.43 -13.78
CA ALA A 85 -15.53 0.41 -14.67
C ALA A 85 -15.36 -0.24 -16.05
N LYS A 86 -15.16 -1.56 -16.11
CA LYS A 86 -15.06 -2.31 -17.38
C LYS A 86 -16.36 -2.29 -18.17
N ASP A 87 -17.50 -2.48 -17.52
CA ASP A 87 -18.82 -2.40 -18.16
C ASP A 87 -19.08 -1.01 -18.75
N LEU A 88 -18.79 0.06 -18.01
CA LEU A 88 -18.92 1.43 -18.52
C LEU A 88 -17.94 1.72 -19.67
N SER A 89 -16.70 1.21 -19.59
CA SER A 89 -15.74 1.33 -20.69
C SER A 89 -16.19 0.56 -21.94
N ALA A 90 -16.81 -0.61 -21.78
CA ALA A 90 -17.36 -1.40 -22.88
C ALA A 90 -18.54 -0.70 -23.56
N LYS A 91 -19.29 0.13 -22.83
CA LYS A 91 -20.32 1.04 -23.35
C LYS A 91 -19.74 2.27 -24.08
N GLY A 92 -18.42 2.38 -24.20
CA GLY A 92 -17.75 3.47 -24.90
C GLY A 92 -17.57 4.75 -24.09
N LEU A 93 -17.81 4.72 -22.77
CA LEU A 93 -17.57 5.90 -21.93
C LEU A 93 -16.07 6.17 -21.78
N PHE A 94 -15.69 7.44 -21.87
CA PHE A 94 -14.33 7.86 -21.60
C PHE A 94 -14.03 7.81 -20.10
N ASN A 95 -12.77 7.57 -19.75
CA ASN A 95 -12.32 7.48 -18.34
C ASN A 95 -12.71 8.69 -17.47
N GLN A 96 -12.88 9.88 -18.06
CA GLN A 96 -13.39 11.05 -17.33
C GLN A 96 -14.89 10.88 -16.98
N GLN A 97 -15.71 10.48 -17.94
CA GLN A 97 -17.14 10.24 -17.74
C GLN A 97 -17.40 9.10 -16.74
N ILE A 98 -16.57 8.06 -16.75
CA ILE A 98 -16.64 6.99 -15.75
C ILE A 98 -16.33 7.54 -14.34
N ALA A 99 -15.33 8.41 -14.21
CA ALA A 99 -15.00 9.05 -12.94
C ALA A 99 -16.16 9.93 -12.45
N ASP A 100 -16.75 10.74 -13.33
CA ASP A 100 -17.89 11.59 -13.02
C ASP A 100 -19.09 10.74 -12.57
N THR A 101 -19.38 9.64 -13.27
CA THR A 101 -20.43 8.67 -12.89
C THR A 101 -20.20 8.09 -11.50
N PHE A 102 -18.95 7.77 -11.14
CA PHE A 102 -18.63 7.24 -9.81
C PHE A 102 -18.80 8.30 -8.72
N ASN A 103 -18.43 9.55 -9.02
CA ASN A 103 -18.58 10.68 -8.10
C ASN A 103 -20.05 11.03 -7.87
N GLU A 104 -20.85 11.08 -8.92
CA GLU A 104 -22.31 11.33 -8.86
C GLU A 104 -23.04 10.26 -8.04
N ARG A 105 -22.60 9.00 -8.13
CA ARG A 105 -23.12 7.89 -7.34
C ARG A 105 -22.61 7.87 -5.90
N GLY A 106 -21.77 8.82 -5.50
CA GLY A 106 -21.20 8.90 -4.14
C GLY A 106 -20.21 7.76 -3.83
N ILE A 107 -19.69 7.07 -4.86
CA ILE A 107 -18.75 5.97 -4.68
C ILE A 107 -17.40 6.56 -4.26
N LYS A 108 -16.96 6.26 -3.03
CA LYS A 108 -15.64 6.71 -2.56
C LYS A 108 -14.54 5.87 -3.21
N SER A 109 -13.47 6.53 -3.66
CA SER A 109 -12.28 5.81 -4.10
C SER A 109 -11.59 5.09 -2.93
N PRO A 110 -10.68 4.13 -3.18
CA PRO A 110 -9.92 3.44 -2.13
C PRO A 110 -9.14 4.38 -1.20
N ASN A 111 -8.80 5.57 -1.68
CA ASN A 111 -8.07 6.59 -0.93
C ASN A 111 -9.00 7.64 -0.29
N GLY A 112 -10.32 7.44 -0.36
CA GLY A 112 -11.33 8.39 0.13
C GLY A 112 -11.46 9.69 -0.68
N LYS A 113 -10.72 9.82 -1.79
CA LYS A 113 -10.74 10.98 -2.68
C LYS A 113 -11.80 10.84 -3.77
N VAL A 114 -12.12 11.96 -4.41
CA VAL A 114 -12.94 12.04 -5.63
C VAL A 114 -12.24 11.27 -6.76
N TRP A 115 -13.01 10.53 -7.55
CA TRP A 115 -12.50 9.84 -8.74
C TRP A 115 -12.05 10.84 -9.80
N ASN A 116 -10.95 10.50 -10.48
CA ASN A 116 -10.48 11.23 -11.65
C ASN A 116 -10.09 10.26 -12.76
N ARG A 117 -9.93 10.78 -13.97
CA ARG A 117 -9.53 10.01 -15.17
C ARG A 117 -8.36 9.05 -14.93
N ARG A 118 -7.32 9.50 -14.22
CA ARG A 118 -6.10 8.68 -13.99
C ARG A 118 -6.39 7.50 -13.08
N MET A 119 -7.26 7.67 -12.08
CA MET A 119 -7.66 6.59 -11.18
C MET A 119 -8.45 5.51 -11.91
N ILE A 120 -9.35 5.90 -12.81
CA ILE A 120 -10.08 4.94 -13.67
C ILE A 120 -9.12 4.21 -14.60
N SER A 121 -8.15 4.92 -15.20
CA SER A 121 -7.13 4.28 -16.03
C SER A 121 -6.37 3.20 -15.26
N ILE A 122 -5.91 3.49 -14.05
CA ILE A 122 -5.21 2.52 -13.20
C ILE A 122 -6.12 1.34 -12.86
N LEU A 123 -7.39 1.62 -12.52
CA LEU A 123 -8.38 0.61 -12.17
C LEU A 123 -8.63 -0.39 -13.32
N LEU A 124 -8.66 0.10 -14.56
CA LEU A 124 -8.83 -0.74 -15.74
C LEU A 124 -7.57 -1.53 -16.13
N THR A 125 -6.38 -1.03 -15.78
CA THR A 125 -5.09 -1.69 -16.05
C THR A 125 -4.75 -2.78 -15.04
N GLN A 126 -5.33 -2.74 -13.82
CA GLN A 126 -5.18 -3.80 -12.83
C GLN A 126 -6.00 -5.03 -13.25
N SER A 127 -5.42 -5.90 -14.07
CA SER A 127 -5.91 -7.26 -14.36
C SER A 127 -4.89 -8.30 -13.92
#